data_AF-D0LXP0-F1
#
_entry.id   AF-D0LXP0-F1
#
_cell.length_a   1.000
_cell.length_b   1.000
_cell.length_c   1.000
_cell.angle_alpha   90.00
_cell.angle_beta   90.00
_cell.angle_gamma   90.00
#
_symmetry.space_group_name_H-M   'P 1'
#
loop_
_entity.id
_entity.type
_entity.pdbx_description
1 polymer ?
#
loop_
_entity_poly.entity_id
_entity_poly.type
_entity_poly.pdbx_seq_one_letter_code
_entity_poly.pdbx_strand_id
1 'polypeptide(L)'
;MGPYREADAVEVLEVASQGGVARIERAPKALRIDIGRSTLTVAQDFVTLIRRPRRRGRNKQRSIRLSDTRLFLARGVPTGDLGIWCESQPEQVERLLGLRPPELLDEQALESWSVVNRLAPRLRTTLGPHGRGAQRATEVGEGVDRVLMVDFGDHLAFYVRRLFRKRAQLAMRVFNDGAVVLPGKGEAQRLHCHSRYGVTVLGDYLRFADPKGQDLGSLSIPWVTPEDRAFLVKCIGRRIDPHGATDESPRVRHGSHSPYSLWFGDDDEDAPSAAGSGPQMGRPLTGEG
;
A
#
# COMPACT_ATOMS: atom_id res chain seq x y z
N MET A 1 -2.80 13.12 54.04
CA MET A 1 -3.57 13.27 52.79
C MET A 1 -2.62 12.98 51.64
N GLY A 2 -2.70 11.78 51.06
CA GLY A 2 -1.91 11.46 49.86
C GLY A 2 -2.52 12.16 48.63
N PRO A 3 -1.70 12.59 47.66
CA PRO A 3 -2.19 13.22 46.45
C PRO A 3 -3.14 12.27 45.72
N TYR A 4 -4.34 12.77 45.44
CA TYR A 4 -5.35 12.12 44.63
C TYR A 4 -4.72 11.79 43.28
N ARG A 5 -4.53 10.50 42.97
CA ARG A 5 -4.12 10.08 41.63
C ARG A 5 -5.24 10.48 40.69
N GLU A 6 -5.04 11.56 39.93
CA GLU A 6 -5.85 11.82 38.74
C GLU A 6 -5.87 10.52 37.94
N ALA A 7 -7.06 9.94 37.81
CA ALA A 7 -7.24 8.78 36.96
C ALA A 7 -6.87 9.24 35.55
N ASP A 8 -5.77 8.70 35.02
CA ASP A 8 -5.29 9.03 33.68
C ASP A 8 -6.47 8.98 32.69
N ALA A 9 -6.84 10.15 32.16
CA ALA A 9 -8.02 10.29 31.35
C ALA A 9 -7.88 9.43 30.08
N VAL A 10 -8.78 8.46 29.92
CA VAL A 10 -8.86 7.67 28.69
C VAL A 10 -9.46 8.57 27.61
N GLU A 11 -8.66 8.87 26.59
CA GLU A 11 -9.14 9.58 25.42
C GLU A 11 -9.88 8.57 24.52
N VAL A 12 -11.17 8.79 24.29
CA VAL A 12 -11.99 8.00 23.36
C VAL A 12 -12.38 8.87 22.18
N LEU A 13 -12.06 8.41 20.97
CA LEU A 13 -12.41 9.05 19.72
C LEU A 13 -13.20 8.09 18.85
N GLU A 14 -14.31 8.57 18.31
CA GLU A 14 -15.12 7.83 17.33
C GLU A 14 -15.05 8.53 15.97
N VAL A 15 -14.91 7.76 14.90
CA VAL A 15 -14.77 8.27 13.54
C VAL A 15 -15.45 7.35 12.55
N ALA A 16 -16.26 7.88 11.65
CA ALA A 16 -16.87 7.07 10.61
C ALA A 16 -15.80 6.58 9.63
N SER A 17 -16.00 5.36 9.11
CA SER A 17 -15.10 4.70 8.18
C SER A 17 -15.90 3.77 7.28
N GLN A 18 -15.35 3.40 6.12
CA GLN A 18 -15.94 2.37 5.26
C GLN A 18 -16.17 1.02 5.97
N GLY A 19 -15.48 0.77 7.10
CA GLY A 19 -15.68 -0.41 7.93
C GLY A 19 -16.73 -0.28 9.04
N GLY A 20 -17.49 0.82 9.06
CA GLY A 20 -18.34 1.25 10.18
C GLY A 20 -17.65 2.28 11.07
N VAL A 21 -18.25 2.61 12.21
CA VAL A 21 -17.62 3.52 13.18
C VAL A 21 -16.39 2.86 13.77
N ALA A 22 -15.24 3.54 13.66
CA ALA A 22 -14.02 3.16 14.33
C ALA A 22 -13.93 3.88 15.67
N ARG A 23 -13.70 3.12 16.74
CA ARG A 23 -13.50 3.62 18.09
C ARG A 23 -12.05 3.45 18.49
N ILE A 24 -11.41 4.54 18.87
CA ILE A 24 -10.00 4.60 19.25
C ILE A 24 -9.93 5.02 20.71
N GLU A 25 -9.38 4.15 21.54
CA GLU A 25 -9.17 4.42 22.95
C GLU A 25 -7.67 4.50 23.21
N ARG A 26 -7.23 5.61 23.80
CA ARG A 26 -5.84 5.81 24.18
C ARG A 26 -5.77 5.94 25.69
N ALA A 27 -5.12 4.96 26.31
CA ALA A 27 -4.68 4.98 27.68
C ALA A 27 -3.15 5.25 27.73
N PRO A 28 -2.58 5.62 28.89
CA PRO A 28 -1.15 5.96 29.00
C PRO A 28 -0.18 4.92 28.44
N LYS A 29 -0.54 3.64 28.56
CA LYS A 29 0.29 2.50 28.15
C LYS A 29 -0.37 1.59 27.13
N ALA A 30 -1.52 1.99 26.59
CA ALA A 30 -2.26 1.17 25.66
C ALA A 30 -3.00 2.00 24.62
N LEU A 31 -2.97 1.52 23.38
CA LEU A 31 -3.80 1.99 22.29
C LEU A 31 -4.74 0.85 21.90
N ARG A 32 -6.03 1.13 21.83
CA ARG A 32 -7.04 0.20 21.32
C ARG A 32 -7.75 0.85 20.15
N ILE A 33 -7.91 0.11 19.06
CA ILE A 33 -8.68 0.52 17.89
C ILE A 33 -9.66 -0.60 17.55
N ASP A 34 -10.95 -0.31 17.66
CA ASP A 34 -12.05 -1.16 17.22
C ASP A 34 -12.60 -0.62 15.90
N ILE A 35 -12.72 -1.46 14.87
CA ILE A 35 -13.37 -1.10 13.61
C ILE A 35 -14.02 -2.34 12.99
N GLY A 36 -15.34 -2.24 12.77
CA GLY A 36 -16.15 -3.33 12.25
C GLY A 36 -16.00 -4.62 13.05
N ARG A 37 -15.29 -5.60 12.48
CA ARG A 37 -15.04 -6.93 13.08
C ARG A 37 -13.64 -7.12 13.60
N SER A 38 -12.82 -6.07 13.63
CA SER A 38 -11.43 -6.15 14.05
C SER A 38 -11.18 -5.26 15.26
N THR A 39 -10.40 -5.78 16.20
CA THR A 39 -9.86 -5.03 17.32
C THR A 39 -8.35 -5.15 17.28
N LEU A 40 -7.65 -4.03 17.27
CA LEU A 40 -6.20 -3.95 17.46
C LEU A 40 -5.92 -3.33 18.82
N THR A 41 -5.10 -3.99 19.63
CA THR A 41 -4.60 -3.46 20.89
C THR A 41 -3.08 -3.45 20.85
N VAL A 42 -2.48 -2.29 21.03
CA VAL A 42 -1.03 -2.13 21.23
C VAL A 42 -0.84 -1.79 22.71
N ALA A 43 -0.30 -2.73 23.46
CA ALA A 43 0.08 -2.58 24.86
C ALA A 43 1.60 -2.70 25.00
N GLN A 44 2.13 -2.45 26.20
CA GLN A 44 3.57 -2.33 26.47
C GLN A 44 4.45 -3.37 25.76
N ASP A 45 4.10 -4.66 25.83
CA ASP A 45 4.94 -5.74 25.29
C ASP A 45 4.34 -6.45 24.06
N PHE A 46 3.07 -6.18 23.73
CA PHE A 46 2.35 -6.95 22.72
C PHE A 46 1.46 -6.07 21.85
N VAL A 47 1.41 -6.42 20.57
CA VAL A 47 0.28 -6.07 19.69
C VAL A 47 -0.64 -7.29 19.56
N THR A 48 -1.91 -7.11 19.91
CA THR A 48 -2.95 -8.13 19.81
C THR A 48 -3.98 -7.71 18.77
N LEU A 49 -4.20 -8.58 17.79
CA LEU A 49 -5.22 -8.43 16.76
C LEU A 49 -6.28 -9.50 16.97
N ILE A 50 -7.53 -9.08 17.18
CA ILE A 50 -8.69 -9.95 17.28
C ILE A 50 -9.57 -9.71 16.05
N ARG A 51 -9.93 -10.77 15.33
CA ARG A 51 -10.86 -10.74 14.21
C ARG A 51 -12.08 -11.60 14.51
N ARG A 52 -13.26 -10.98 14.54
CA ARG A 52 -14.55 -11.64 14.76
C ARG A 52 -15.02 -12.33 13.46
N PRO A 53 -15.48 -13.58 13.51
CA PRO A 53 -15.91 -14.30 12.31
C PRO A 53 -17.19 -13.72 11.70
N ARG A 54 -17.44 -13.96 10.40
CA ARG A 54 -18.67 -13.48 9.74
C ARG A 54 -19.92 -14.31 10.10
N ARG A 55 -19.73 -15.57 10.48
CA ARG A 55 -20.77 -16.55 10.88
C ARG A 55 -20.41 -17.11 12.27
N ARG A 56 -21.30 -17.92 12.87
CA ARG A 56 -21.03 -18.61 14.16
C ARG A 56 -19.65 -19.28 14.11
N GLY A 57 -18.77 -18.90 15.03
CA GLY A 57 -17.39 -19.38 15.11
C GLY A 57 -16.60 -18.68 16.22
N ARG A 58 -15.41 -19.18 16.53
CA ARG A 58 -14.50 -18.58 17.53
C ARG A 58 -13.76 -17.37 16.96
N ASN A 59 -13.54 -16.35 17.78
CA ASN A 59 -12.69 -15.22 17.44
C ASN A 59 -11.27 -15.69 17.11
N LYS A 60 -10.70 -15.16 16.03
CA LYS A 60 -9.28 -15.38 15.69
C LYS A 60 -8.45 -14.31 16.39
N GLN A 61 -7.74 -14.69 17.43
CA GLN A 61 -6.81 -13.82 18.16
C GLN A 61 -5.37 -14.16 17.76
N ARG A 62 -4.58 -13.13 17.51
CA ARG A 62 -3.13 -13.23 17.31
C ARG A 62 -2.45 -12.16 18.14
N SER A 63 -1.49 -12.57 18.97
CA SER A 63 -0.65 -11.67 19.76
C SER A 63 0.80 -11.78 19.26
N ILE A 64 1.47 -10.65 19.11
CA ILE A 64 2.84 -10.54 18.59
C ILE A 64 3.65 -9.70 19.59
N ARG A 65 4.83 -10.18 19.97
CA ARG A 65 5.73 -9.46 20.88
C ARG A 65 6.35 -8.24 20.20
N LEU A 66 6.33 -7.09 20.87
CA LEU A 66 6.93 -5.85 20.37
C LEU A 66 8.46 -5.85 20.47
N SER A 67 9.04 -6.68 21.34
CA SER A 67 10.50 -6.89 21.43
C SER A 67 11.11 -7.44 20.14
N ASP A 68 10.31 -8.08 19.29
CA ASP A 68 10.75 -8.71 18.03
C ASP A 68 10.08 -8.10 16.79
N THR A 69 9.30 -7.03 16.97
CA THR A 69 8.44 -6.47 15.93
C THR A 69 8.71 -4.99 15.71
N ARG A 70 8.55 -4.54 14.45
CA ARG A 70 8.41 -3.11 14.12
C ARG A 70 6.98 -2.79 13.73
N LEU A 71 6.48 -1.64 14.19
CA LEU A 71 5.17 -1.12 13.79
C LEU A 71 5.35 0.11 12.91
N PHE A 72 4.61 0.16 11.80
CA PHE A 72 4.61 1.32 10.91
C PHE A 72 3.19 1.89 10.81
N LEU A 73 3.06 3.20 11.01
CA LEU A 73 1.84 3.93 10.71
C LEU A 73 1.97 4.56 9.33
N ALA A 74 1.29 3.95 8.36
CA ALA A 74 1.30 4.38 6.97
C ALA A 74 0.14 5.33 6.66
N ARG A 75 0.39 6.37 5.87
CA ARG A 75 -0.64 7.18 5.22
C ARG A 75 -0.86 6.71 3.80
N GLY A 76 -2.10 6.40 3.44
CA GLY A 76 -2.48 6.09 2.07
C GLY A 76 -2.37 7.31 1.17
N VAL A 77 -1.96 7.08 -0.08
CA VAL A 77 -1.93 8.08 -1.15
C VAL A 77 -2.68 7.49 -2.35
N PRO A 78 -3.57 8.26 -3.01
CA PRO A 78 -4.02 9.61 -2.66
C PRO A 78 -5.09 9.63 -1.55
N THR A 79 -5.58 8.45 -1.15
CA THR A 79 -6.77 8.24 -0.32
C THR A 79 -6.65 8.65 1.15
N GLY A 80 -5.46 9.04 1.63
CA GLY A 80 -5.25 9.57 2.98
C GLY A 80 -5.72 8.68 4.13
N ASP A 81 -5.97 7.40 3.89
CA ASP A 81 -6.32 6.42 4.91
C ASP A 81 -5.12 6.16 5.84
N LEU A 82 -5.39 5.57 7.00
CA LEU A 82 -4.36 5.14 7.93
C LEU A 82 -4.24 3.63 7.89
N GLY A 83 -3.02 3.13 7.69
CA GLY A 83 -2.69 1.71 7.79
C GLY A 83 -1.71 1.46 8.94
N ILE A 84 -1.97 0.44 9.77
CA ILE A 84 -0.98 -0.05 10.74
C ILE A 84 -0.38 -1.34 10.20
N TRP A 85 0.92 -1.31 9.97
CA TRP A 85 1.71 -2.42 9.46
C TRP A 85 2.65 -2.95 10.54
N CYS A 86 3.00 -4.23 10.40
CA CYS A 86 3.82 -4.97 11.35
C CYS A 86 4.88 -5.77 10.61
N GLU A 87 6.16 -5.50 10.90
CA GLU A 87 7.29 -6.33 10.54
C GLU A 87 7.56 -7.31 11.68
N SER A 88 6.95 -8.50 11.62
CA SER A 88 7.14 -9.57 12.64
C SER A 88 8.21 -10.59 12.24
N GLN A 89 8.68 -10.51 11.00
CA GLN A 89 9.80 -11.27 10.46
C GLN A 89 10.63 -10.31 9.61
N PRO A 90 11.96 -10.46 9.56
CA PRO A 90 12.79 -9.61 8.74
C PRO A 90 12.26 -9.52 7.31
N GLU A 91 12.14 -8.30 6.81
CA GLU A 91 11.79 -8.01 5.41
C GLU A 91 10.37 -8.45 5.01
N GLN A 92 9.53 -8.82 5.97
CA GLN A 92 8.14 -9.21 5.74
C GLN A 92 7.20 -8.39 6.60
N VAL A 93 6.31 -7.65 5.93
CA VAL A 93 5.33 -6.80 6.61
C VAL A 93 3.91 -7.29 6.36
N GLU A 94 3.08 -7.16 7.39
CA GLU A 94 1.65 -7.47 7.33
C GLU A 94 0.85 -6.26 7.80
N ARG A 95 -0.17 -5.89 7.03
CA ARG A 95 -1.14 -4.87 7.44
C ARG A 95 -2.07 -5.47 8.50
N LEU A 96 -1.99 -4.97 9.72
CA LEU A 96 -2.80 -5.45 10.85
C LEU A 96 -4.21 -4.88 10.80
N LEU A 97 -4.30 -3.56 10.57
CA LEU A 97 -5.53 -2.79 10.59
C LEU A 97 -5.43 -1.61 9.61
N GLY A 98 -6.57 -1.12 9.13
CA GLY A 98 -6.62 0.19 8.47
C GLY A 98 -7.92 0.91 8.74
N LEU A 99 -7.84 2.24 8.69
CA LEU A 99 -8.94 3.18 8.88
C LEU A 99 -9.08 3.99 7.59
N ARG A 100 -10.11 3.64 6.80
CA ARG A 100 -10.42 4.32 5.54
C ARG A 100 -11.64 5.22 5.74
N PRO A 101 -11.50 6.56 5.66
CA PRO A 101 -12.64 7.46 5.74
C PRO A 101 -13.72 7.11 4.70
N PRO A 102 -14.98 7.54 4.90
CA PRO A 102 -16.02 7.47 3.87
C PRO A 102 -15.59 8.19 2.58
N GLU A 103 -16.27 7.85 1.48
CA GLU A 103 -16.08 8.54 0.20
C GLU A 103 -16.50 10.00 0.31
N LEU A 104 -15.86 10.91 -0.44
CA LEU A 104 -16.04 12.37 -0.28
C LEU A 104 -17.48 12.87 -0.45
N LEU A 105 -18.34 12.09 -1.13
CA LEU A 105 -19.74 12.42 -1.34
C LEU A 105 -20.65 12.03 -0.16
N ASP A 106 -20.12 11.37 0.86
CA ASP A 106 -20.83 11.06 2.10
C ASP A 106 -20.89 12.30 3.01
N GLU A 107 -22.05 12.55 3.63
CA GLU A 107 -22.29 13.71 4.51
C GLU A 107 -21.27 13.80 5.67
N GLN A 108 -20.79 12.65 6.16
CA GLN A 108 -19.84 12.57 7.28
C GLN A 108 -18.38 12.53 6.82
N ALA A 109 -18.10 12.59 5.52
CA ALA A 109 -16.75 12.39 5.00
C ALA A 109 -15.79 13.45 5.52
N LEU A 110 -16.10 14.74 5.36
CA LEU A 110 -15.18 15.83 5.71
C LEU A 110 -14.80 15.83 7.19
N GLU A 111 -15.77 15.61 8.07
CA GLU A 111 -15.52 15.48 9.50
C GLU A 111 -14.62 14.27 9.80
N SER A 112 -14.95 13.11 9.22
CA SER A 112 -14.17 11.89 9.40
C SER A 112 -12.72 12.06 8.95
N TRP A 113 -12.52 12.71 7.80
CA TRP A 113 -11.22 13.08 7.26
C TRP A 113 -10.44 14.00 8.20
N SER A 114 -11.10 15.02 8.76
CA SER A 114 -10.50 15.93 9.75
C SER A 114 -10.07 15.18 11.01
N VAL A 115 -10.91 14.30 11.53
CA VAL A 115 -10.59 13.45 12.69
C VAL A 115 -9.40 12.54 12.39
N VAL A 116 -9.40 11.86 11.25
CA VAL A 116 -8.28 11.01 10.80
C VAL A 116 -6.97 11.81 10.68
N ASN A 117 -7.01 13.04 10.17
CA ASN A 117 -5.84 13.91 10.06
C ASN A 117 -5.29 14.34 11.43
N ARG A 118 -6.16 14.65 12.39
CA ARG A 118 -5.77 14.96 13.78
C ARG A 118 -5.24 13.74 14.53
N LEU A 119 -5.79 12.56 14.23
CA LEU A 119 -5.42 11.30 14.84
C LEU A 119 -4.03 10.83 14.38
N ALA A 120 -3.71 11.00 13.10
CA ALA A 120 -2.45 10.54 12.51
C ALA A 120 -1.18 10.92 13.30
N PRO A 121 -0.94 12.19 13.69
CA PRO A 121 0.24 12.56 14.48
C PRO A 121 0.21 11.92 15.88
N ARG A 122 -0.96 11.79 16.52
CA ARG A 122 -1.09 11.19 17.86
C ARG A 122 -0.77 9.69 17.85
N LEU A 123 -1.27 8.98 16.85
CA LEU A 123 -0.92 7.58 16.62
C LEU A 123 0.56 7.43 16.29
N ARG A 124 1.14 8.36 15.51
CA ARG A 124 2.59 8.35 15.23
C ARG A 124 3.40 8.49 16.51
N THR A 125 3.06 9.43 17.39
CA THR A 125 3.74 9.57 18.69
C THR A 125 3.61 8.30 19.54
N THR A 126 2.43 7.70 19.56
CA THR A 126 2.16 6.49 20.36
C THR A 126 2.90 5.25 19.82
N LEU A 127 2.96 5.10 18.50
CA LEU A 127 3.58 3.94 17.84
C LEU A 127 5.08 4.14 17.56
N GLY A 128 5.56 5.38 17.59
CA GLY A 128 6.93 5.77 17.25
C GLY A 128 8.03 4.95 17.94
N PRO A 129 7.96 4.70 19.25
CA PRO A 129 8.93 3.84 19.95
C PRO A 129 9.06 2.43 19.35
N HIS A 130 8.00 1.92 18.71
CA HIS A 130 7.98 0.60 18.08
C HIS A 130 8.37 0.64 16.59
N GLY A 131 8.61 1.82 16.00
CA GLY A 131 9.00 1.96 14.59
C GLY A 131 10.49 1.67 14.31
N ARG A 132 11.33 1.60 15.34
CA ARG A 132 12.79 1.32 15.28
C ARG A 132 13.52 2.08 14.16
N GLY A 133 13.41 3.41 14.18
CA GLY A 133 14.08 4.30 13.22
C GLY A 133 13.22 4.70 12.02
N ALA A 134 12.05 4.07 11.81
CA ALA A 134 11.11 4.54 10.79
C ALA A 134 10.60 5.95 11.12
N GLN A 135 10.91 6.92 10.26
CA GLN A 135 10.48 8.31 10.38
C GLN A 135 9.08 8.52 9.81
N ARG A 136 8.79 7.85 8.69
CA ARG A 136 7.50 7.95 7.98
C ARG A 136 7.20 6.65 7.26
N ALA A 137 5.92 6.33 7.11
CA ALA A 137 5.48 5.31 6.19
C ALA A 137 4.33 5.83 5.31
N THR A 138 4.30 5.37 4.07
CA THR A 138 3.30 5.72 3.06
C THR A 138 2.84 4.46 2.36
N GLU A 139 1.53 4.32 2.19
CA GLU A 139 0.89 3.22 1.50
C GLU A 139 0.41 3.75 0.15
N VAL A 140 0.78 3.06 -0.93
CA VAL A 140 0.47 3.45 -2.31
C VAL A 140 -0.27 2.29 -2.97
N GLY A 141 -1.28 2.59 -3.79
CA GLY A 141 -2.19 1.60 -4.36
C GLY A 141 -3.44 1.34 -3.54
N GLU A 142 -4.39 0.65 -4.17
CA GLU A 142 -5.72 0.38 -3.62
C GLU A 142 -5.95 -1.08 -3.25
N GLY A 143 -7.01 -1.34 -2.49
CA GLY A 143 -7.45 -2.70 -2.18
C GLY A 143 -6.38 -3.55 -1.47
N VAL A 144 -6.14 -4.74 -2.01
CA VAL A 144 -5.15 -5.72 -1.51
C VAL A 144 -3.75 -5.49 -2.07
N ASP A 145 -3.65 -4.66 -3.09
CA ASP A 145 -2.52 -4.53 -4.01
C ASP A 145 -1.79 -3.23 -3.73
N ARG A 146 -1.05 -3.25 -2.62
CA ARG A 146 -0.43 -2.05 -2.06
C ARG A 146 1.07 -2.19 -1.92
N VAL A 147 1.75 -1.06 -2.08
CA VAL A 147 3.16 -0.87 -1.78
C VAL A 147 3.27 -0.07 -0.49
N LEU A 148 3.95 -0.63 0.51
CA LEU A 148 4.35 0.11 1.70
C LEU A 148 5.74 0.68 1.47
N MET A 149 5.85 1.99 1.40
CA MET A 149 7.12 2.72 1.42
C MET A 149 7.41 3.20 2.84
N VAL A 150 8.56 2.83 3.40
CA VAL A 150 9.00 3.25 4.73
C VAL A 150 10.29 4.06 4.61
N ASP A 151 10.32 5.22 5.24
CA ASP A 151 11.47 6.10 5.31
C ASP A 151 12.19 5.90 6.65
N PHE A 152 13.44 5.47 6.60
CA PHE A 152 14.31 5.29 7.77
C PHE A 152 15.29 6.46 7.98
N GLY A 153 15.23 7.50 7.15
CA GLY A 153 16.12 8.67 7.19
C GLY A 153 17.34 8.51 6.29
N ASP A 154 18.06 7.40 6.38
CA ASP A 154 19.21 7.07 5.53
C ASP A 154 18.81 6.35 4.22
N HIS A 155 17.66 5.66 4.23
CA HIS A 155 17.12 4.97 3.07
C HIS A 155 15.58 4.91 3.07
N LEU A 156 15.02 4.70 1.88
CA LEU A 156 13.64 4.25 1.67
C LEU A 156 13.62 2.73 1.50
N ALA A 157 12.70 2.05 2.17
CA ALA A 157 12.40 0.63 1.98
C ALA A 157 11.03 0.46 1.33
N PHE A 158 10.94 -0.36 0.28
CA PHE A 158 9.71 -0.64 -0.43
C PHE A 158 9.30 -2.08 -0.18
N TYR A 159 8.15 -2.28 0.45
CA TYR A 159 7.54 -3.58 0.64
C TYR A 159 6.38 -3.74 -0.32
N VAL A 160 6.44 -4.81 -1.10
CA VAL A 160 5.54 -5.05 -2.21
C VAL A 160 4.82 -6.36 -1.96
N ARG A 161 3.49 -6.34 -2.02
CA ARG A 161 2.68 -7.54 -1.89
C ARG A 161 2.36 -8.09 -3.27
N ARG A 162 3.04 -9.17 -3.66
CA ARG A 162 2.66 -9.93 -4.85
C ARG A 162 1.26 -10.51 -4.68
N LEU A 163 0.50 -10.57 -5.77
CA LEU A 163 -0.84 -11.15 -5.85
C LEU A 163 -0.91 -12.47 -5.07
N PHE A 164 -1.99 -12.66 -4.30
CA PHE A 164 -2.30 -13.85 -3.49
C PHE A 164 -1.37 -14.15 -2.29
N ARG A 165 -0.33 -13.36 -2.03
CA ARG A 165 0.48 -13.53 -0.80
C ARG A 165 -0.21 -12.88 0.39
N LYS A 166 0.00 -13.39 1.60
CA LYS A 166 -0.56 -12.78 2.83
C LYS A 166 0.26 -11.58 3.33
N ARG A 167 1.56 -11.57 3.06
CA ARG A 167 2.52 -10.57 3.54
C ARG A 167 3.16 -9.86 2.36
N ALA A 168 3.44 -8.58 2.52
CA ALA A 168 4.31 -7.85 1.61
C ALA A 168 5.76 -8.18 1.95
N GLN A 169 6.60 -8.31 0.93
CA GLN A 169 8.02 -8.59 1.07
C GLN A 169 8.82 -7.36 0.68
N LEU A 170 9.97 -7.17 1.29
CA LEU A 170 10.90 -6.16 0.83
C LEU A 170 11.26 -6.44 -0.63
N ALA A 171 11.09 -5.43 -1.47
CA ALA A 171 11.38 -5.50 -2.89
C ALA A 171 12.52 -4.59 -3.30
N MET A 172 12.83 -3.56 -2.50
CA MET A 172 13.91 -2.63 -2.79
C MET A 172 14.27 -1.78 -1.56
N ARG A 173 15.54 -1.38 -1.46
CA ARG A 173 16.00 -0.23 -0.66
C ARG A 173 16.64 0.81 -1.55
N VAL A 174 16.41 2.10 -1.27
CA VAL A 174 17.01 3.23 -1.98
C VAL A 174 17.69 4.14 -0.95
N PHE A 175 19.00 4.29 -1.04
CA PHE A 175 19.83 5.04 -0.10
C PHE A 175 20.05 6.48 -0.58
N ASN A 176 20.44 7.35 0.36
CA ASN A 176 20.75 8.76 0.10
C ASN A 176 21.94 8.97 -0.85
N ASP A 177 22.83 7.98 -0.97
CA ASP A 177 23.98 8.01 -1.87
C ASP A 177 23.62 7.61 -3.31
N GLY A 178 22.36 7.33 -3.62
CA GLY A 178 21.93 6.85 -4.92
C GLY A 178 22.03 5.33 -5.09
N ALA A 179 22.52 4.59 -4.09
CA ALA A 179 22.52 3.13 -4.14
C ALA A 179 21.10 2.57 -4.05
N VAL A 180 20.80 1.63 -4.92
CA VAL A 180 19.55 0.87 -4.96
C VAL A 180 19.90 -0.59 -4.75
N VAL A 181 19.25 -1.21 -3.77
CA VAL A 181 19.47 -2.61 -3.40
C VAL A 181 18.20 -3.41 -3.65
N LEU A 182 18.26 -4.35 -4.58
CA LEU A 182 17.18 -5.27 -4.91
C LEU A 182 17.48 -6.64 -4.26
N PRO A 183 16.64 -7.12 -3.34
CA PRO A 183 16.81 -8.45 -2.76
C PRO A 183 16.57 -9.53 -3.82
N GLY A 184 17.52 -10.47 -3.94
CA GLY A 184 17.47 -11.62 -4.84
C GLY A 184 17.38 -12.95 -4.10
N LYS A 185 17.25 -14.06 -4.83
CA LYS A 185 17.30 -15.42 -4.25
C LYS A 185 18.69 -15.82 -3.73
N GLY A 186 19.73 -15.07 -4.13
CA GLY A 186 21.11 -15.23 -3.67
C GLY A 186 21.62 -13.91 -3.12
N GLU A 187 22.65 -13.36 -3.74
CA GLU A 187 23.17 -12.04 -3.37
C GLU A 187 22.20 -10.92 -3.77
N ALA A 188 22.13 -9.88 -2.93
CA ALA A 188 21.35 -8.69 -3.25
C ALA A 188 22.04 -7.94 -4.39
N GLN A 189 21.28 -7.60 -5.43
CA GLN A 189 21.79 -6.79 -6.52
C GLN A 189 21.88 -5.34 -6.05
N ARG A 190 23.09 -4.79 -6.03
CA ARG A 190 23.34 -3.37 -5.75
C ARG A 190 23.64 -2.64 -7.05
N LEU A 191 22.80 -1.69 -7.39
CA LEU A 191 22.98 -0.75 -8.50
C LEU A 191 23.11 0.67 -7.95
N HIS A 192 23.68 1.57 -8.75
CA HIS A 192 23.94 2.93 -8.33
C HIS A 192 23.37 3.91 -9.35
N CYS A 193 22.41 4.72 -8.91
CA CYS A 193 21.77 5.73 -9.72
C CYS A 193 22.35 7.10 -9.37
N HIS A 194 22.98 7.76 -10.34
CA HIS A 194 23.62 9.07 -10.12
C HIS A 194 22.68 10.26 -10.27
N SER A 195 21.45 10.05 -10.73
CA SER A 195 20.49 11.12 -10.98
C SER A 195 19.05 10.62 -10.85
N ARG A 196 18.17 11.52 -10.39
CA ARG A 196 16.71 11.30 -10.39
C ARG A 196 16.14 10.98 -11.77
N TYR A 197 16.77 11.46 -12.85
CA TYR A 197 16.34 11.20 -14.22
C TYR A 197 16.61 9.77 -14.67
N GLY A 198 17.49 9.06 -13.96
CA GLY A 198 17.71 7.62 -14.16
C GLY A 198 16.56 6.76 -13.63
N VAL A 199 15.59 7.33 -12.90
CA VAL A 199 14.43 6.59 -12.38
C VAL A 199 13.20 6.96 -13.19
N THR A 200 12.62 5.97 -13.86
CA THR A 200 11.48 6.19 -14.77
C THR A 200 10.41 5.13 -14.60
N VAL A 201 9.19 5.42 -15.05
CA VAL A 201 8.14 4.41 -15.22
C VAL A 201 8.21 3.88 -16.64
N LEU A 202 8.29 2.57 -16.81
CA LEU A 202 8.21 1.89 -18.10
C LEU A 202 7.15 0.80 -18.02
N GLY A 203 5.95 1.06 -18.55
CA GLY A 203 4.80 0.15 -18.39
C GLY A 203 4.51 -0.12 -16.92
N ASP A 204 4.65 -1.38 -16.51
CA ASP A 204 4.40 -1.88 -15.16
C ASP A 204 5.64 -1.92 -14.25
N TYR A 205 6.73 -1.29 -14.69
CA TYR A 205 8.02 -1.33 -14.03
C TYR A 205 8.46 0.05 -13.56
N LEU A 206 9.10 0.09 -12.39
CA LEU A 206 10.03 1.17 -12.06
C LEU A 206 11.39 0.78 -12.62
N ARG A 207 11.92 1.59 -13.54
CA ARG A 207 13.17 1.34 -14.24
C ARG A 207 14.28 2.23 -13.67
N PHE A 208 15.45 1.65 -13.50
CA PHE A 208 16.68 2.32 -13.08
C PHE A 208 17.68 2.29 -14.24
N ALA A 209 18.14 3.45 -14.68
CA ALA A 209 19.08 3.58 -15.78
C ALA A 209 20.30 4.42 -15.41
N ASP A 210 21.41 4.16 -16.09
CA ASP A 210 22.63 4.97 -15.98
C ASP A 210 22.49 6.30 -16.77
N PRO A 211 23.46 7.22 -16.69
CA PRO A 211 23.43 8.46 -17.46
C PRO A 211 23.43 8.28 -18.99
N LYS A 212 23.84 7.12 -19.49
CA LYS A 212 23.81 6.77 -20.92
C LYS A 212 22.47 6.15 -21.34
N GLY A 213 21.54 5.95 -20.40
CA GLY A 213 20.24 5.32 -20.63
C GLY A 213 20.27 3.77 -20.64
N GLN A 214 21.39 3.15 -20.26
CA GLN A 214 21.50 1.71 -20.11
C GLN A 214 20.68 1.23 -18.91
N ASP A 215 19.97 0.12 -19.07
CA ASP A 215 19.15 -0.45 -17.99
C ASP A 215 20.04 -1.08 -16.91
N LEU A 216 19.92 -0.57 -15.67
CA LEU A 216 20.61 -1.10 -14.50
C LEU A 216 19.76 -2.14 -13.76
N GLY A 217 18.43 -2.02 -13.86
CA GLY A 217 17.50 -2.93 -13.24
C GLY A 217 16.07 -2.37 -13.20
N SER A 218 15.12 -3.22 -12.82
CA SER A 218 13.73 -2.82 -12.71
C SER A 218 12.99 -3.51 -11.58
N LEU A 219 11.94 -2.84 -11.07
CA LEU A 219 11.00 -3.39 -10.09
C LEU A 219 9.62 -3.48 -10.73
N SER A 220 9.11 -4.71 -10.89
CA SER A 220 7.77 -4.98 -11.41
C SER A 220 6.69 -4.77 -10.35
N ILE A 221 5.73 -3.90 -10.63
CA ILE A 221 4.56 -3.58 -9.78
C ILE A 221 3.30 -3.35 -10.66
N PRO A 222 2.85 -4.38 -11.40
CA PRO A 222 1.80 -4.22 -12.43
C PRO A 222 0.43 -3.83 -11.87
N TRP A 223 0.16 -4.08 -10.59
CA TRP A 223 -1.11 -3.77 -9.94
C TRP A 223 -1.17 -2.35 -9.34
N VAL A 224 -0.06 -1.61 -9.36
CA VAL A 224 -0.03 -0.20 -8.92
C VAL A 224 -0.38 0.67 -10.12
N THR A 225 -1.28 1.64 -9.99
CA THR A 225 -1.68 2.47 -11.14
C THR A 225 -0.51 3.28 -11.70
N PRO A 226 -0.55 3.72 -12.98
CA PRO A 226 0.49 4.56 -13.55
C PRO A 226 0.80 5.83 -12.73
N GLU A 227 -0.24 6.47 -12.19
CA GLU A 227 -0.13 7.69 -11.36
C GLU A 227 0.60 7.40 -10.05
N ASP A 228 0.28 6.29 -9.41
CA ASP A 228 0.92 5.84 -8.19
C ASP A 228 2.38 5.43 -8.44
N ARG A 229 2.68 4.78 -9.57
CA ARG A 229 4.06 4.50 -10.00
C ARG A 229 4.85 5.79 -10.21
N ALA A 230 4.26 6.80 -10.83
CA ALA A 230 4.89 8.11 -10.99
C ALA A 230 5.15 8.80 -9.63
N PHE A 231 4.23 8.64 -8.67
CA PHE A 231 4.45 9.09 -7.29
C PHE A 231 5.65 8.39 -6.64
N LEU A 232 5.78 7.07 -6.79
CA LEU A 232 6.92 6.31 -6.27
C LEU A 232 8.24 6.78 -6.92
N VAL A 233 8.28 6.95 -8.24
CA VAL A 233 9.45 7.49 -8.96
C VAL A 233 9.84 8.87 -8.42
N LYS A 234 8.87 9.76 -8.19
CA LYS A 234 9.14 11.09 -7.63
C LYS A 234 9.75 11.01 -6.23
N CYS A 235 9.26 10.10 -5.39
CA CYS A 235 9.81 9.86 -4.05
C CYS A 235 11.24 9.32 -4.10
N ILE A 236 11.51 8.36 -4.99
CA ILE A 236 12.84 7.79 -5.21
C ILE A 236 13.79 8.86 -5.76
N GLY A 237 13.37 9.63 -6.76
CA GLY A 237 14.18 10.67 -7.37
C GLY A 237 14.61 11.75 -6.37
N ARG A 238 13.70 12.19 -5.49
CA ARG A 238 14.03 13.11 -4.38
C ARG A 238 15.02 12.54 -3.37
N ARG A 239 15.07 11.21 -3.25
CA ARG A 239 16.00 10.51 -2.35
C ARG A 239 17.40 10.43 -2.95
N ILE A 240 17.49 10.15 -4.25
CA ILE A 240 18.75 10.03 -4.99
C ILE A 240 19.41 11.40 -5.21
N ASP A 241 18.60 12.42 -5.49
CA ASP A 241 19.07 13.77 -5.77
C ASP A 241 18.25 14.78 -4.94
N PRO A 242 18.59 14.97 -3.66
CA PRO A 242 17.85 15.87 -2.77
C PRO A 242 18.04 17.35 -3.12
N HIS A 243 19.13 17.70 -3.82
CA HIS A 243 19.49 19.08 -4.15
C HIS A 243 19.09 19.50 -5.57
N GLY A 244 18.74 18.56 -6.46
CA GLY A 244 18.24 18.85 -7.81
C GLY A 244 16.90 19.58 -7.89
N ALA A 245 16.42 20.19 -6.80
CA ALA A 245 15.14 20.91 -6.70
C ALA A 245 15.13 22.28 -7.40
N THR A 246 15.89 22.47 -8.48
CA THR A 246 15.48 23.42 -9.52
C THR A 246 14.45 22.73 -10.40
N ASP A 247 13.26 23.33 -10.42
CA ASP A 247 11.98 22.80 -10.89
C ASP A 247 11.88 22.68 -12.42
N GLU A 248 12.88 22.04 -13.04
CA GLU A 248 12.73 21.55 -14.41
C GLU A 248 12.17 20.14 -14.33
N SER A 249 10.84 20.05 -14.26
CA SER A 249 10.14 18.80 -14.51
C SER A 249 10.63 18.25 -15.85
N PRO A 250 11.21 17.03 -15.90
CA PRO A 250 11.59 16.44 -17.17
C PRO A 250 10.31 16.29 -17.98
N ARG A 251 10.25 16.98 -19.13
CA ARG A 251 9.17 16.79 -20.10
C ARG A 251 9.05 15.28 -20.33
N VAL A 252 7.92 14.69 -19.95
CA VAL A 252 7.57 13.32 -20.31
C VAL A 252 7.55 13.27 -21.84
N ARG A 253 8.68 12.92 -22.44
CA ARG A 253 8.71 12.56 -23.85
C ARG A 253 8.03 11.21 -23.91
N HIS A 254 6.77 11.20 -24.32
CA HIS A 254 6.13 10.00 -24.87
C HIS A 254 6.95 9.60 -26.11
N GLY A 255 8.05 8.88 -25.89
CA GLY A 255 8.76 8.17 -26.94
C GLY A 255 7.84 7.04 -27.37
N SER A 256 7.07 7.28 -28.42
CA SER A 256 6.18 6.33 -29.06
C SER A 256 6.95 5.26 -29.82
N HIS A 257 7.98 4.65 -29.26
CA HIS A 257 8.69 3.50 -29.84
C HIS A 257 8.96 2.48 -28.74
N SER A 258 7.99 1.59 -28.54
CA SER A 258 8.25 0.29 -27.94
C SER A 258 8.88 -0.60 -29.01
N PRO A 259 10.10 -1.11 -28.84
CA PRO A 259 10.66 -2.14 -29.73
C PRO A 259 10.08 -3.54 -29.48
N TYR A 260 9.00 -3.66 -28.69
CA TYR A 260 8.33 -4.92 -28.37
C TYR A 260 6.87 -4.98 -28.86
N SER A 261 6.61 -4.47 -30.06
CA SER A 261 5.38 -4.77 -30.83
C SER A 261 5.72 -5.71 -31.98
N LEU A 262 6.16 -6.92 -31.68
CA LEU A 262 6.40 -7.97 -32.68
C LEU A 262 6.16 -9.33 -32.03
N TRP A 263 4.94 -9.66 -31.61
CA TRP A 263 4.51 -11.04 -31.31
C TRP A 263 2.97 -11.13 -31.31
N PHE A 264 2.35 -10.73 -32.41
CA PHE A 264 1.15 -11.38 -32.95
C PHE A 264 1.27 -11.24 -34.46
N GLY A 265 1.62 -12.35 -35.12
CA GLY A 265 1.64 -12.43 -36.57
C GLY A 265 0.20 -12.50 -37.07
N ASP A 266 -0.08 -11.64 -38.04
CA ASP A 266 -1.02 -11.94 -39.11
C ASP A 266 -0.30 -12.79 -40.18
N ASP A 267 -1.11 -13.41 -41.04
CA ASP A 267 -0.84 -14.35 -42.15
C ASP A 267 -0.98 -15.84 -41.72
N ASP A 268 -1.85 -16.68 -42.29
CA ASP A 268 -2.81 -16.51 -43.38
C ASP A 268 -3.76 -17.74 -43.44
N GLU A 269 -4.94 -17.50 -44.04
CA GLU A 269 -5.74 -18.38 -44.92
C GLU A 269 -6.60 -19.59 -44.45
N ASP A 270 -7.76 -19.62 -45.13
CA ASP A 270 -8.67 -20.72 -45.49
C ASP A 270 -9.74 -21.25 -44.51
N ALA A 271 -10.96 -20.72 -44.68
CA ALA A 271 -12.19 -21.45 -44.37
C ALA A 271 -13.24 -21.29 -45.50
N PRO A 272 -13.79 -22.39 -46.04
CA PRO A 272 -14.73 -22.33 -47.14
C PRO A 272 -16.18 -22.05 -46.71
N SER A 273 -16.87 -21.34 -47.60
CA SER A 273 -18.30 -21.35 -47.90
C SER A 273 -19.12 -22.53 -47.36
N ALA A 274 -20.22 -22.23 -46.65
CA ALA A 274 -21.46 -23.00 -46.75
C ALA A 274 -22.68 -22.14 -46.36
N ALA A 275 -23.54 -21.92 -47.35
CA ALA A 275 -24.91 -21.46 -47.18
C ALA A 275 -25.77 -22.52 -46.48
N GLY A 276 -26.74 -22.10 -45.66
CA GLY A 276 -27.67 -23.01 -44.99
C GLY A 276 -28.86 -22.28 -44.35
N SER A 277 -29.90 -22.09 -45.16
CA SER A 277 -31.34 -21.95 -44.89
C SER A 277 -31.88 -22.08 -43.46
N GLY A 278 -32.85 -21.21 -43.12
CA GLY A 278 -33.67 -21.25 -41.88
C GLY A 278 -34.58 -22.49 -41.73
N PRO A 279 -35.48 -22.53 -40.72
CA PRO A 279 -36.82 -21.99 -40.95
C PRO A 279 -37.59 -21.40 -39.75
N GLN A 280 -38.46 -20.45 -40.13
CA GLN A 280 -39.85 -20.17 -39.74
C GLN A 280 -40.42 -20.49 -38.35
N MET A 281 -41.07 -19.44 -37.82
CA MET A 281 -42.11 -19.45 -36.81
C MET A 281 -43.38 -20.18 -37.25
N GLY A 282 -44.04 -20.86 -36.30
CA GLY A 282 -45.43 -21.29 -36.39
C GLY A 282 -46.10 -21.35 -35.02
N ARG A 283 -47.12 -20.50 -34.81
CA ARG A 283 -48.17 -20.67 -33.78
C ARG A 283 -49.20 -21.72 -34.26
N PRO A 284 -49.91 -22.40 -33.35
CA PRO A 284 -51.35 -22.13 -33.09
C PRO A 284 -51.70 -22.24 -31.57
N LEU A 285 -52.61 -21.43 -30.98
CA LEU A 285 -54.09 -21.39 -31.00
C LEU A 285 -54.83 -22.61 -30.43
N THR A 286 -55.65 -22.34 -29.39
CA THR A 286 -56.91 -23.00 -28.92
C THR A 286 -56.83 -24.46 -28.45
N GLY A 287 -57.60 -24.98 -27.48
CA GLY A 287 -58.75 -24.55 -26.70
C GLY A 287 -58.96 -25.57 -25.54
N GLU A 288 -59.61 -25.16 -24.45
CA GLU A 288 -60.88 -25.70 -23.92
C GLU A 288 -60.99 -27.22 -23.72
N GLY A 289 -61.28 -27.60 -22.47
CA GLY A 289 -61.53 -28.95 -21.97
C GLY A 289 -61.29 -29.03 -20.48
#